data_AF-A0A2E6I1J3-F1
#
_entry.id   AF-A0A2E6I1J3-F1
#
_cell.length_a   1.000
_cell.length_b   1.000
_cell.length_c   1.000
_cell.angle_alpha   90.00
_cell.angle_beta   90.00
_cell.angle_gamma   90.00
#
_symmetry.space_group_name_H-M   'P 1'
#
loop_
_entity.id
_entity.type
_entity.pdbx_description
1 polymer ?
#
loop_
_entity_poly.entity_id
_entity_poly.type
_entity_poly.pdbx_seq_one_letter_code
_entity_poly.pdbx_strand_id
1 'polypeptide(L)'
;MVGGARLARFRVVLHIVLTLAVLSGVANAQDTEALFEEAQRAQLGIDAPRDLRKAIELYLKVVKRDSRHRDARYNLAYLCFIQKRYDLAEKYYREVLKLDSEDADAYNNLGTVYERQGKTEAAERLYRQAVRVSPDVATPYYNLARLHYGRGEEAEARTAIEKALNLEPENEVFIKMHAEVLGTLGGLSNTTILAVLGGFGGVLGVYTVLYLKGKVLG
;
A
#
# COMPACT_ATOMS: atom_id res chain seq x y z
N MET A 1 -50.59 -31.32 -31.24
CA MET A 1 -49.13 -31.10 -31.36
C MET A 1 -48.77 -29.62 -31.57
N VAL A 2 -49.11 -28.70 -30.64
CA VAL A 2 -48.86 -27.24 -30.81
C VAL A 2 -47.91 -26.64 -29.76
N GLY A 3 -47.49 -27.42 -28.75
CA GLY A 3 -46.63 -26.93 -27.65
C GLY A 3 -45.14 -26.84 -27.96
N GLY A 4 -44.61 -27.67 -28.87
CA GLY A 4 -43.15 -27.77 -29.11
C GLY A 4 -42.53 -26.58 -29.86
N ALA A 5 -43.27 -25.98 -30.80
CA ALA A 5 -42.75 -24.90 -31.63
C ALA A 5 -42.63 -23.55 -30.89
N ARG A 6 -43.51 -23.27 -29.91
CA ARG A 6 -43.41 -22.07 -29.05
C ARG A 6 -42.23 -22.15 -28.08
N LEU A 7 -42.00 -23.33 -27.49
CA LEU A 7 -40.87 -23.57 -26.58
C LEU A 7 -39.52 -23.48 -27.29
N ALA A 8 -39.43 -23.98 -28.53
CA ALA A 8 -38.22 -23.88 -29.35
C ALA A 8 -37.89 -22.42 -29.73
N ARG A 9 -38.89 -21.62 -30.14
CA ARG A 9 -38.70 -20.19 -30.44
C ARG A 9 -38.30 -19.37 -29.22
N PHE A 10 -38.87 -19.67 -28.05
CA PHE A 10 -38.51 -19.01 -26.79
C PHE A 10 -37.05 -19.30 -26.37
N ARG A 11 -36.59 -20.56 -26.53
CA ARG A 11 -35.19 -20.95 -26.26
C ARG A 11 -34.19 -20.26 -27.17
N VAL A 12 -34.50 -20.11 -28.47
CA VAL A 12 -33.62 -19.42 -29.43
C VAL A 12 -33.52 -17.92 -29.12
N VAL A 13 -34.63 -17.25 -28.80
CA VAL A 13 -34.62 -15.83 -28.43
C VAL A 13 -33.86 -15.61 -27.12
N LEU A 14 -34.07 -16.45 -26.11
CA LEU A 14 -33.34 -16.36 -24.84
C LEU A 14 -31.83 -16.58 -25.04
N HIS A 15 -31.43 -17.54 -25.87
CA HIS A 15 -30.02 -17.78 -26.18
C HIS A 15 -29.38 -16.59 -26.92
N ILE A 16 -30.07 -15.99 -27.89
CA ILE A 16 -29.60 -14.79 -28.61
C ILE A 16 -29.47 -13.58 -27.67
N VAL A 17 -30.43 -13.37 -26.77
CA VAL A 17 -30.36 -12.28 -25.78
C VAL A 17 -29.19 -12.49 -24.82
N LEU A 18 -28.95 -13.73 -24.38
CA LEU A 18 -27.81 -14.07 -23.52
C LEU A 18 -26.47 -13.88 -24.25
N THR A 19 -26.34 -14.31 -25.50
CA THR A 19 -25.09 -14.13 -26.27
C THR A 19 -24.81 -12.67 -26.59
N LEU A 20 -25.83 -11.88 -26.93
CA LEU A 20 -25.69 -10.43 -27.13
C LEU A 20 -25.35 -9.71 -25.82
N ALA A 21 -25.94 -10.11 -24.69
CA ALA A 21 -25.60 -9.56 -23.38
C ALA A 21 -24.15 -9.89 -22.97
N VAL A 22 -23.68 -11.11 -23.26
CA VAL A 22 -22.28 -11.52 -23.02
C VAL A 22 -21.33 -10.72 -23.90
N LEU A 23 -21.60 -10.60 -25.21
CA LEU A 23 -20.77 -9.82 -26.14
C LEU A 23 -20.73 -8.33 -25.77
N SER A 24 -21.88 -7.75 -25.42
CA SER A 24 -21.96 -6.37 -24.93
C SER A 24 -21.24 -6.18 -23.60
N GLY A 25 -21.28 -7.18 -22.71
CA GLY A 25 -20.55 -7.16 -21.45
C GLY A 25 -19.03 -7.19 -21.65
N VAL A 26 -18.55 -8.03 -22.56
CA VAL A 26 -17.12 -8.15 -22.90
C VAL A 26 -16.59 -6.87 -23.54
N ALA A 27 -17.32 -6.28 -24.51
CA ALA A 27 -16.93 -5.02 -25.12
C ALA A 27 -16.87 -3.87 -24.09
N ASN A 28 -17.87 -3.77 -23.21
CA ASN A 28 -17.89 -2.77 -22.15
C ASN A 28 -16.75 -2.94 -21.12
N ALA A 29 -16.37 -4.19 -20.82
CA ALA A 29 -15.23 -4.48 -19.95
C ALA A 29 -13.91 -4.06 -20.60
N GLN A 30 -13.71 -4.39 -21.89
CA GLN A 30 -12.52 -3.97 -22.65
C GLN A 30 -12.38 -2.45 -22.71
N ASP A 31 -13.47 -1.73 -22.96
CA ASP A 31 -13.43 -0.27 -22.99
C ASP A 31 -13.19 0.34 -21.60
N THR A 32 -13.61 -0.34 -20.53
CA THR A 32 -13.38 0.11 -19.15
C THR A 32 -11.91 -0.07 -18.75
N GLU A 33 -11.31 -1.19 -19.14
CA GLU A 33 -9.88 -1.46 -18.92
C GLU A 33 -9.01 -0.46 -19.68
N ALA A 34 -9.35 -0.17 -20.94
CA ALA A 34 -8.64 0.83 -21.73
C ALA A 34 -8.65 2.22 -21.08
N LEU A 35 -9.78 2.63 -20.48
CA LEU A 35 -9.88 3.87 -19.73
C LEU A 35 -9.02 3.86 -18.45
N PHE A 36 -8.96 2.72 -17.76
CA PHE A 36 -8.16 2.55 -16.55
C PHE A 36 -6.66 2.64 -16.85
N GLU A 37 -6.20 1.95 -17.90
CA GLU A 37 -4.83 2.01 -18.41
C GLU A 37 -4.45 3.43 -18.85
N GLU A 38 -5.34 4.13 -19.57
CA GLU A 38 -5.08 5.53 -19.93
C GLU A 38 -4.97 6.43 -18.69
N ALA A 39 -5.77 6.18 -17.65
CA ALA A 39 -5.70 6.91 -16.40
C ALA A 39 -4.35 6.69 -15.68
N GLN A 40 -3.87 5.44 -15.65
CA GLN A 40 -2.57 5.10 -15.08
C GLN A 40 -1.43 5.75 -15.84
N ARG A 41 -1.46 5.70 -17.19
CA ARG A 41 -0.46 6.39 -18.03
C ARG A 41 -0.41 7.88 -17.75
N ALA A 42 -1.57 8.53 -17.68
CA ALA A 42 -1.64 9.96 -17.34
C ALA A 42 -1.11 10.25 -15.92
N GLN A 43 -1.43 9.39 -14.95
CA GLN A 43 -0.96 9.52 -13.57
C GLN A 43 0.56 9.36 -13.44
N LEU A 44 1.15 8.41 -14.17
CA LEU A 44 2.57 8.07 -14.13
C LEU A 44 3.41 8.91 -15.08
N GLY A 45 2.80 9.59 -16.05
CA GLY A 45 3.50 10.34 -17.09
C GLY A 45 4.18 9.41 -18.11
N ILE A 46 3.52 8.30 -18.44
CA ILE A 46 3.99 7.37 -19.49
C ILE A 46 3.55 7.95 -20.83
N ASP A 47 4.47 8.04 -21.79
CA ASP A 47 4.27 8.56 -23.16
C ASP A 47 3.89 10.06 -23.27
N ALA A 48 3.54 10.72 -22.17
CA ALA A 48 3.21 12.15 -22.08
C ALA A 48 3.54 12.71 -20.68
N PRO A 49 3.67 14.04 -20.50
CA PRO A 49 3.86 14.63 -19.18
C PRO A 49 2.77 14.21 -18.20
N ARG A 50 3.16 13.96 -16.94
CA ARG A 50 2.24 13.58 -15.86
C ARG A 50 1.09 14.59 -15.74
N ASP A 51 -0.14 14.08 -15.86
CA ASP A 51 -1.38 14.85 -15.78
C ASP A 51 -2.36 14.20 -14.79
N LEU A 52 -2.30 14.68 -13.55
CA LEU A 52 -3.16 14.19 -12.46
C LEU A 52 -4.63 14.56 -12.64
N ARG A 53 -4.91 15.65 -13.36
CA ARG A 53 -6.29 16.08 -13.61
C ARG A 53 -6.94 15.10 -14.58
N LYS A 54 -6.27 14.82 -15.70
CA LYS A 54 -6.70 13.83 -16.68
C LYS A 54 -6.87 12.45 -16.04
N ALA A 55 -5.90 12.02 -15.21
CA ALA A 55 -5.99 10.74 -14.50
C ALA A 55 -7.27 10.64 -13.63
N ILE A 56 -7.57 11.66 -12.83
CA ILE A 56 -8.79 11.68 -12.00
C ILE A 56 -10.05 11.61 -12.87
N GLU A 57 -10.12 12.40 -13.94
CA GLU A 57 -11.27 12.39 -14.85
C GLU A 57 -11.49 11.01 -15.48
N LEU A 58 -10.42 10.31 -15.87
CA LEU A 58 -10.49 8.96 -16.43
C LEU A 58 -10.89 7.93 -15.37
N TYR A 59 -10.31 7.93 -14.18
CA TYR A 59 -10.74 7.01 -13.11
C TYR A 59 -12.20 7.23 -12.71
N LEU A 60 -12.70 8.47 -12.70
CA LEU A 60 -14.12 8.74 -12.46
C LEU A 60 -15.01 8.13 -13.57
N LYS A 61 -14.57 8.14 -14.83
CA LYS A 61 -15.27 7.45 -15.92
C LYS A 61 -15.26 5.94 -15.73
N VAL A 62 -14.13 5.36 -15.30
CA VAL A 62 -14.01 3.93 -14.98
C VAL A 62 -15.01 3.55 -13.89
N VAL A 63 -15.02 4.26 -12.76
CA VAL A 63 -15.94 4.00 -11.64
C VAL A 63 -17.42 4.20 -12.03
N LYS A 64 -17.71 5.11 -12.97
CA LYS A 64 -19.06 5.32 -13.49
C LYS A 64 -19.53 4.14 -14.35
N ARG A 65 -18.64 3.51 -15.11
CA ARG A 65 -18.95 2.34 -15.94
C ARG A 65 -19.00 1.06 -15.11
N ASP A 66 -18.05 0.91 -14.20
CA ASP A 66 -17.97 -0.19 -13.26
C ASP A 66 -17.91 0.34 -11.82
N SER A 67 -19.09 0.33 -11.18
CA SER A 67 -19.24 0.71 -9.78
C SER A 67 -18.59 -0.26 -8.80
N ARG A 68 -17.98 -1.36 -9.25
CA ARG A 68 -17.22 -2.29 -8.40
C ARG A 68 -15.72 -2.31 -8.73
N HIS A 69 -15.24 -1.45 -9.64
CA HIS A 69 -13.82 -1.36 -9.94
C HIS A 69 -13.05 -0.84 -8.73
N ARG A 70 -12.29 -1.74 -8.09
CA ARG A 70 -11.61 -1.49 -6.82
C ARG A 70 -10.34 -0.64 -7.03
N ASP A 71 -9.52 -0.98 -8.01
CA ASP A 71 -8.23 -0.30 -8.23
C ASP A 71 -8.40 1.16 -8.67
N ALA A 72 -9.37 1.46 -9.53
CA ALA A 72 -9.71 2.83 -9.90
C ALA A 72 -10.12 3.68 -8.70
N ARG A 73 -10.86 3.11 -7.73
CA ARG A 73 -11.20 3.80 -6.47
C ARG A 73 -9.99 4.01 -5.59
N TYR A 74 -9.14 3.00 -5.49
CA TYR A 74 -7.90 3.10 -4.72
C TYR A 74 -7.01 4.23 -5.27
N ASN A 75 -6.83 4.29 -6.60
CA ASN A 75 -6.08 5.34 -7.25
C ASN A 75 -6.74 6.72 -7.09
N LEU A 76 -8.08 6.82 -7.17
CA LEU A 76 -8.79 8.06 -6.84
C LEU A 76 -8.54 8.50 -5.39
N ALA A 77 -8.54 7.58 -4.44
CA ALA A 77 -8.28 7.87 -3.04
C ALA A 77 -6.87 8.45 -2.85
N TYR A 78 -5.87 7.80 -3.44
CA TYR A 78 -4.48 8.26 -3.44
C TYR A 78 -4.33 9.64 -4.09
N LEU A 79 -4.95 9.86 -5.26
CA LEU A 79 -4.90 11.14 -5.96
C LEU A 79 -5.59 12.26 -5.17
N CYS A 80 -6.69 11.96 -4.48
CA CYS A 80 -7.33 12.91 -3.56
C CYS A 80 -6.42 13.22 -2.37
N PHE A 81 -5.72 12.22 -1.83
CA PHE A 81 -4.78 12.39 -0.71
C PHE A 81 -3.63 13.34 -1.07
N ILE A 82 -2.96 13.14 -2.22
CA ILE A 82 -1.85 14.03 -2.65
C ILE A 82 -2.33 15.46 -2.95
N GLN A 83 -3.60 15.63 -3.32
CA GLN A 83 -4.25 16.95 -3.47
C GLN A 83 -4.75 17.53 -2.14
N LYS A 84 -4.48 16.86 -1.01
CA LYS A 84 -4.93 17.25 0.35
C LYS A 84 -6.46 17.30 0.50
N ARG A 85 -7.20 16.61 -0.38
CA ARG A 85 -8.66 16.46 -0.31
C ARG A 85 -8.99 15.24 0.55
N TYR A 86 -8.68 15.34 1.85
CA TYR A 86 -8.72 14.20 2.78
C TYR A 86 -10.10 13.58 2.93
N ASP A 87 -11.16 14.39 2.85
CA ASP A 87 -12.55 13.93 2.95
C ASP A 87 -12.91 12.97 1.80
N LEU A 88 -12.43 13.27 0.59
CA LEU A 88 -12.62 12.38 -0.57
C LEU A 88 -11.70 11.17 -0.51
N ALA A 89 -10.45 11.34 -0.06
CA ALA A 89 -9.55 10.21 0.13
C ALA A 89 -10.14 9.20 1.12
N GLU A 90 -10.65 9.68 2.26
CA GLU A 90 -11.37 8.86 3.24
C GLU A 90 -12.56 8.14 2.60
N LYS A 91 -13.40 8.87 1.85
CA LYS A 91 -14.56 8.27 1.17
C LYS A 91 -14.14 7.12 0.27
N TYR A 92 -13.16 7.33 -0.61
CA TYR A 92 -12.77 6.32 -1.60
C TYR A 92 -12.02 5.14 -0.96
N TYR A 93 -11.14 5.34 0.02
CA TYR A 93 -10.52 4.22 0.73
C TYR A 93 -11.56 3.40 1.51
N ARG A 94 -12.59 4.03 2.10
CA ARG A 94 -13.71 3.29 2.70
C ARG A 94 -14.53 2.50 1.68
N GLU A 95 -14.68 3.01 0.45
CA GLU A 95 -15.32 2.24 -0.63
C GLU A 95 -14.47 1.05 -1.09
N VAL A 96 -13.14 1.22 -1.17
CA VAL A 96 -12.20 0.10 -1.41
C VAL A 96 -12.39 -0.97 -0.34
N LEU A 97 -12.40 -0.60 0.94
CA LEU A 97 -12.57 -1.53 2.06
C LEU A 97 -13.95 -2.20 2.12
N LYS A 98 -14.97 -1.65 1.45
CA LYS A 98 -16.27 -2.31 1.27
C LYS A 98 -16.25 -3.37 0.16
N LEU A 99 -15.38 -3.19 -0.84
CA LEU A 99 -15.20 -4.14 -1.95
C LEU A 99 -14.24 -5.25 -1.56
N ASP A 100 -13.23 -4.93 -0.76
CA ASP A 100 -12.25 -5.85 -0.20
C ASP A 100 -11.90 -5.45 1.23
N SER A 101 -12.42 -6.22 2.19
CA SER A 101 -12.25 -5.98 3.62
C SER A 101 -10.87 -6.37 4.17
N GLU A 102 -10.03 -7.04 3.36
CA GLU A 102 -8.72 -7.56 3.75
C GLU A 102 -7.56 -6.76 3.15
N ASP A 103 -7.84 -5.65 2.45
CA ASP A 103 -6.81 -4.78 1.88
C ASP A 103 -6.03 -4.01 2.96
N ALA A 104 -4.86 -4.52 3.30
CA ALA A 104 -3.93 -3.90 4.25
C ALA A 104 -3.46 -2.51 3.84
N ASP A 105 -3.21 -2.29 2.54
CA ASP A 105 -2.73 -1.01 2.03
C ASP A 105 -3.81 0.07 2.12
N ALA A 106 -5.07 -0.30 1.86
CA ALA A 106 -6.20 0.60 2.04
C ALA A 106 -6.40 0.99 3.52
N TYR A 107 -6.26 0.05 4.46
CA TYR A 107 -6.25 0.38 5.89
C TYR A 107 -5.09 1.31 6.26
N ASN A 108 -3.88 1.01 5.78
CA ASN A 108 -2.70 1.82 6.03
C ASN A 108 -2.88 3.25 5.50
N ASN A 109 -3.28 3.39 4.25
CA ASN A 109 -3.44 4.70 3.62
C ASN A 109 -4.61 5.49 4.22
N LEU A 110 -5.71 4.83 4.61
CA LEU A 110 -6.78 5.48 5.37
C LEU A 110 -6.28 5.95 6.75
N GLY A 111 -5.40 5.19 7.40
CA GLY A 111 -4.70 5.61 8.62
C GLY A 111 -3.90 6.89 8.39
N THR A 112 -3.16 6.96 7.27
CA THR A 112 -2.39 8.16 6.91
C THR A 112 -3.32 9.36 6.65
N VAL A 113 -4.46 9.15 6.00
CA VAL A 113 -5.50 10.19 5.84
C VAL A 113 -5.96 10.71 7.19
N TYR A 114 -6.19 9.83 8.18
CA TYR A 114 -6.64 10.22 9.51
C TYR A 114 -5.59 10.98 10.29
N GLU A 115 -4.31 10.63 10.19
CA GLU A 115 -3.24 11.45 10.77
C GLU A 115 -3.19 12.84 10.16
N ARG A 116 -3.35 12.98 8.84
CA ARG A 116 -3.39 14.30 8.19
C ARG A 116 -4.61 15.14 8.61
N GLN A 117 -5.66 14.50 9.09
CA GLN A 117 -6.84 15.16 9.68
C GLN A 117 -6.71 15.37 11.21
N GLY A 118 -5.59 15.01 11.83
CA GLY A 118 -5.38 15.10 13.28
C GLY A 118 -6.11 14.04 14.11
N LYS A 119 -6.63 12.99 13.48
CA LYS A 119 -7.38 11.89 14.12
C LYS A 119 -6.44 10.73 14.49
N THR A 120 -5.42 11.00 15.29
CA THR A 120 -4.30 10.08 15.54
C THR A 120 -4.72 8.72 16.12
N GLU A 121 -5.64 8.69 17.09
CA GLU A 121 -6.13 7.44 17.71
C GLU A 121 -6.91 6.59 16.70
N ALA A 122 -7.62 7.24 15.77
CA ALA A 122 -8.34 6.53 14.72
C ALA A 122 -7.37 5.97 13.68
N ALA A 123 -6.30 6.69 13.35
CA ALA A 123 -5.24 6.21 12.47
C ALA A 123 -4.54 4.97 13.03
N GLU A 124 -4.19 4.99 14.31
CA GLU A 124 -3.58 3.84 14.97
C GLU A 124 -4.44 2.58 14.89
N ARG A 125 -5.76 2.70 15.10
CA ARG A 125 -6.68 1.55 14.95
C ARG A 125 -6.66 0.97 13.55
N LEU A 126 -6.52 1.82 12.53
CA LEU A 126 -6.43 1.41 11.12
C LEU A 126 -5.10 0.74 10.82
N TYR A 127 -3.97 1.27 11.30
CA TYR A 127 -2.67 0.60 11.16
C TYR A 127 -2.64 -0.77 11.85
N ARG A 128 -3.22 -0.88 13.05
CA ARG A 128 -3.38 -2.17 13.73
C ARG A 128 -4.29 -3.12 12.95
N GLN A 129 -5.31 -2.61 12.24
CA GLN A 129 -6.14 -3.44 11.36
C GLN A 129 -5.36 -3.92 10.14
N ALA A 130 -4.55 -3.06 9.51
CA ALA A 130 -3.66 -3.44 8.41
C ALA A 130 -2.71 -4.59 8.81
N VAL A 131 -2.07 -4.46 9.99
CA VAL A 131 -1.21 -5.52 10.56
C VAL A 131 -1.99 -6.82 10.83
N ARG A 132 -3.25 -6.74 11.27
CA ARG A 132 -4.08 -7.92 11.52
C ARG A 132 -4.47 -8.66 10.25
N VAL A 133 -4.82 -7.92 9.19
CA VAL A 133 -5.26 -8.54 7.93
C VAL A 133 -4.08 -9.06 7.12
N SER A 134 -2.94 -8.37 7.14
CA SER A 134 -1.72 -8.80 6.45
C SER A 134 -0.49 -8.52 7.32
N PRO A 135 -0.01 -9.51 8.09
CA PRO A 135 1.09 -9.33 9.04
C PRO A 135 2.47 -9.23 8.37
N ASP A 136 2.54 -9.42 7.06
CA ASP A 136 3.71 -9.39 6.18
C ASP A 136 3.92 -8.05 5.46
N VAL A 137 2.99 -7.09 5.58
CA VAL A 137 3.17 -5.73 5.05
C VAL A 137 3.92 -4.88 6.07
N ALA A 138 5.10 -4.36 5.67
CA ALA A 138 5.99 -3.66 6.60
C ALA A 138 5.53 -2.23 6.97
N THR A 139 4.94 -1.51 6.01
CA THR A 139 4.60 -0.08 6.15
C THR A 139 3.68 0.25 7.35
N PRO A 140 2.62 -0.53 7.65
CA PRO A 140 1.81 -0.32 8.86
C PRO A 140 2.60 -0.38 10.17
N TYR A 141 3.59 -1.27 10.27
CA TYR A 141 4.44 -1.36 11.46
C TYR A 141 5.33 -0.13 11.61
N TYR A 142 5.90 0.39 10.51
CA TYR A 142 6.62 1.66 10.52
C TYR A 142 5.73 2.82 10.99
N ASN A 143 4.49 2.90 10.50
CA ASN A 143 3.55 3.94 10.92
C ASN A 143 3.17 3.83 12.40
N LEU A 144 2.97 2.61 12.92
CA LEU A 144 2.78 2.38 14.36
C LEU A 144 4.01 2.80 15.16
N ALA A 145 5.22 2.43 14.70
CA ALA A 145 6.46 2.83 15.36
C ALA A 145 6.58 4.34 15.48
N ARG A 146 6.28 5.08 14.39
CA ARG A 146 6.30 6.55 14.40
C ARG A 146 5.28 7.15 15.36
N LEU A 147 4.08 6.58 15.44
CA LEU A 147 3.05 7.04 16.38
C LEU A 147 3.47 6.81 17.84
N HIS A 148 3.94 5.61 18.16
CA HIS A 148 4.39 5.25 19.51
C HIS A 148 5.61 6.09 19.94
N TYR A 149 6.59 6.26 19.03
CA TYR A 149 7.75 7.10 19.29
C TYR A 149 7.38 8.56 19.58
N GLY A 150 6.45 9.14 18.80
CA GLY A 150 5.95 10.50 19.03
C GLY A 150 5.21 10.68 20.38
N ARG A 151 4.77 9.59 21.01
CA ARG A 151 4.13 9.57 22.33
C ARG A 151 5.10 9.21 23.47
N GLY A 152 6.35 8.87 23.17
CA GLY A 152 7.32 8.36 24.15
C GLY A 152 7.08 6.90 24.56
N GLU A 153 6.29 6.15 23.80
CA GLU A 153 6.02 4.72 24.00
C GLU A 153 7.14 3.90 23.36
N GLU A 154 8.33 3.97 23.95
CA GLU A 154 9.59 3.52 23.32
C GLU A 154 9.65 2.01 23.08
N ALA A 155 9.09 1.20 23.98
CA ALA A 155 9.09 -0.25 23.85
C ALA A 155 8.21 -0.73 22.67
N GLU A 156 7.03 -0.13 22.53
CA GLU A 156 6.09 -0.36 21.44
C GLU A 156 6.68 0.13 20.11
N ALA A 157 7.29 1.32 20.11
CA ALA A 157 7.96 1.86 18.94
C ALA A 157 9.06 0.93 18.43
N ARG A 158 9.91 0.45 19.34
CA ARG A 158 11.00 -0.49 19.05
C ARG A 158 10.49 -1.80 18.46
N THR A 159 9.51 -2.41 19.12
CA THR A 159 8.93 -3.68 18.67
C THR A 159 8.35 -3.55 17.27
N ALA A 160 7.65 -2.45 16.99
CA ALA A 160 7.04 -2.21 15.69
C ALA A 160 8.10 -1.98 14.60
N ILE A 161 9.12 -1.16 14.84
CA ILE A 161 10.14 -0.88 13.82
C ILE A 161 11.05 -2.08 13.54
N GLU A 162 11.37 -2.89 14.56
CA GLU A 162 12.10 -4.15 14.39
C GLU A 162 11.28 -5.11 13.50
N LYS A 163 9.96 -5.14 13.65
CA LYS A 163 9.09 -5.95 12.79
C LYS A 163 9.09 -5.45 11.34
N ALA A 164 9.04 -4.13 11.11
CA ALA A 164 9.12 -3.55 9.77
C ALA A 164 10.47 -3.89 9.09
N LEU A 165 11.58 -3.77 9.82
CA LEU A 165 12.92 -4.12 9.32
C LEU A 165 13.11 -5.61 9.05
N ASN A 166 12.49 -6.48 9.86
CA ASN A 166 12.54 -7.91 9.59
C ASN A 166 11.84 -8.29 8.27
N LEU A 167 10.82 -7.51 7.87
CA LEU A 167 10.10 -7.70 6.60
C LEU A 167 10.86 -7.06 5.43
N GLU A 168 11.44 -5.87 5.63
CA GLU A 168 12.21 -5.15 4.61
C GLU A 168 13.54 -4.62 5.20
N PRO A 169 14.59 -5.47 5.28
CA PRO A 169 15.84 -5.13 5.97
C PRO A 169 16.64 -3.97 5.36
N GLU A 170 16.47 -3.74 4.06
CA GLU A 170 17.22 -2.73 3.30
C GLU A 170 16.45 -1.42 3.12
N ASN A 171 15.25 -1.30 3.72
CA ASN A 171 14.44 -0.09 3.61
C ASN A 171 15.06 1.05 4.43
N GLU A 172 15.66 2.02 3.73
CA GLU A 172 16.37 3.16 4.34
C GLU A 172 15.49 3.95 5.32
N VAL A 173 14.19 4.08 5.03
CA VAL A 173 13.25 4.79 5.91
C VAL A 173 13.09 4.04 7.24
N PHE A 174 13.02 2.71 7.19
CA PHE A 174 12.88 1.89 8.40
C PHE A 174 14.19 1.87 9.20
N ILE A 175 15.34 1.82 8.52
CA ILE A 175 16.66 1.89 9.16
C ILE A 175 16.81 3.22 9.93
N LYS A 176 16.43 4.35 9.31
CA LYS A 176 16.47 5.67 9.96
C LYS A 176 15.58 5.74 11.18
N MET A 177 14.33 5.29 11.07
CA MET A 177 13.40 5.26 12.20
C MET A 177 13.90 4.36 13.32
N HIS A 178 14.49 3.21 13.00
CA HIS A 178 15.07 2.32 14.00
C HIS A 178 16.24 2.97 14.74
N ALA A 179 17.11 3.69 14.01
CA ALA A 179 18.19 4.46 14.62
C ALA A 179 17.67 5.58 15.53
N GLU A 180 16.59 6.27 15.14
CA GLU A 180 15.93 7.29 15.97
C GLU A 180 15.37 6.69 17.27
N VAL A 181 14.63 5.57 17.17
CA VAL A 181 14.06 4.87 18.34
C VAL A 181 15.15 4.38 19.30
N LEU A 182 16.26 3.87 18.80
CA LEU A 182 17.40 3.45 19.64
C LEU A 182 18.19 4.63 20.21
N GLY A 183 18.22 5.75 19.49
CA GLY A 183 18.91 6.97 19.89
C GLY A 183 18.33 7.61 21.16
N THR A 184 17.01 7.53 21.36
CA THR A 184 16.36 8.01 22.60
C THR A 184 16.52 7.05 23.77
N LEU A 185 16.49 5.74 23.50
CA LEU A 185 16.66 4.68 24.50
C LEU A 185 18.10 4.53 25.02
N GLY A 186 19.09 5.15 24.37
CA GLY A 186 20.47 5.24 24.83
C GLY A 186 21.48 4.69 23.83
N GLY A 187 22.35 5.58 23.33
CA GLY A 187 23.65 5.30 22.70
C GLY A 187 23.81 3.95 22.00
N LEU A 188 23.67 3.93 20.67
CA LEU A 188 24.22 2.95 19.72
C LEU A 188 24.44 1.54 20.32
N SER A 189 23.38 0.72 20.36
CA SER A 189 23.58 -0.70 20.58
C SER A 189 24.34 -1.32 19.38
N ASN A 190 25.34 -2.14 19.67
CA ASN A 190 26.30 -2.75 18.71
C ASN A 190 25.68 -3.52 17.53
N THR A 191 24.37 -3.73 17.52
CA THR A 191 23.63 -4.42 16.45
C THR A 191 23.55 -3.59 15.17
N THR A 192 23.46 -2.26 15.23
CA THR A 192 23.52 -1.42 14.02
C THR A 192 24.92 -1.43 13.39
N ILE A 193 25.97 -1.51 14.21
CA ILE A 193 27.35 -1.68 13.74
C ILE A 193 27.52 -3.05 13.07
N LEU A 194 26.92 -4.12 13.61
CA LEU A 194 26.95 -5.45 13.00
C LEU A 194 26.12 -5.56 11.72
N ALA A 195 25.03 -4.80 11.55
CA ALA A 195 24.27 -4.76 10.30
C ALA A 195 25.02 -3.98 9.20
N VAL A 196 25.65 -2.85 9.54
CA VAL A 196 26.48 -2.07 8.61
C VAL A 196 27.80 -2.78 8.28
N LEU A 197 28.42 -3.48 9.25
CA LEU A 197 29.64 -4.26 9.03
C LEU A 197 29.37 -5.67 8.48
N GLY A 198 28.17 -6.22 8.67
CA GLY A 198 27.76 -7.52 8.16
C GLY A 198 27.60 -7.57 6.63
N GLY A 199 27.39 -6.41 6.00
CA GLY A 199 27.47 -6.24 4.54
C GLY A 199 28.89 -6.12 3.99
N PHE A 200 29.91 -5.98 4.85
CA PHE A 200 31.33 -5.98 4.49
C PHE A 200 32.04 -7.25 5.00
N GLY A 201 31.34 -8.39 4.93
CA GLY A 201 31.93 -9.72 5.06
C GLY A 201 32.82 -10.05 3.86
N GLY A 202 33.98 -9.42 3.78
CA GLY A 202 34.95 -9.63 2.72
C GLY A 202 36.27 -8.92 2.97
N VAL A 203 37.12 -9.53 3.81
CA VAL A 203 38.61 -9.46 3.75
C VAL A 203 39.39 -8.44 4.61
N LEU A 204 38.90 -7.27 5.08
CA LEU A 204 39.83 -6.32 5.76
C LEU A 204 39.67 -6.04 7.27
N GLY A 205 38.57 -6.43 7.93
CA GLY A 205 38.32 -6.02 9.32
C GLY A 205 39.06 -6.78 10.43
N VAL A 206 39.51 -8.01 10.17
CA VAL A 206 40.13 -8.86 11.20
C VAL A 206 41.59 -8.45 11.48
N TYR A 207 42.27 -7.81 10.53
CA TYR A 207 43.67 -7.41 10.71
C TYR A 207 43.86 -6.23 11.69
N THR A 208 42.93 -5.28 11.76
CA THR A 208 43.12 -4.07 12.58
C THR A 208 42.98 -4.34 14.08
N VAL A 209 42.16 -5.30 14.49
CA VAL A 209 41.96 -5.64 15.92
C VAL A 209 43.09 -6.51 16.48
N LEU A 210 43.74 -7.33 15.65
CA LEU A 210 44.91 -8.11 16.08
C LEU A 210 46.20 -7.28 16.09
N TYR A 211 46.33 -6.24 15.25
CA TYR A 211 47.53 -5.40 15.20
C TYR A 211 47.64 -4.40 16.37
N LEU A 212 46.52 -4.00 16.99
CA LEU A 212 46.51 -3.07 18.12
C LEU A 212 46.68 -3.75 19.49
N LYS A 213 46.46 -5.07 19.59
CA LYS A 213 46.67 -5.83 20.84
C LYS A 213 48.09 -6.40 21.00
N GLY A 214 48.92 -6.38 19.95
CA GLY A 214 50.29 -6.91 19.98
C GLY A 214 51.40 -5.88 20.26
N LYS A 215 51.08 -4.60 20.44
CA LYS A 215 52.09 -3.51 20.55
C LYS A 215 52.07 -2.73 21.87
N VAL A 216 51.35 -3.22 22.87
CA VAL A 216 51.28 -2.61 24.23
C VAL A 216 51.93 -3.50 25.31
N LEU A 217 52.55 -4.62 24.93
CA LEU A 217 53.39 -5.42 25.82
C LEU A 217 54.69 -5.77 25.10
N GLY A 218 55.73 -4.97 25.35
CA GLY A 218 57.08 -5.08 24.78
C GLY A 218 57.84 -3.78 24.95
#